data_AF-A0A0Q5VYF5-F1
#
_entry.id   AF-A0A0Q5VYF5-F1
#
_cell.length_a   1.000
_cell.length_b   1.000
_cell.length_c   1.000
_cell.angle_alpha   90.00
_cell.angle_beta   90.00
_cell.angle_gamma   90.00
#
_symmetry.space_group_name_H-M   'P 1'
#
loop_
_entity.id
_entity.type
_entity.pdbx_description
1 polymer ?
#
loop_
_entity_poly.entity_id
_entity_poly.type
_entity_poly.pdbx_seq_one_letter_code
_entity_poly.pdbx_strand_id
1 'polypeptide(L)'
;MTSTETTQPEPTTGQLDLPVRVHFLGPVMLHLASGSVFGDTRACGYGTEVDVTEELLRANDDRNGQSWLRTWLLSGNDTHSSGGQELVRRGPWPEDASRLQPGSFEWEDARDRDVKAAHQIDDPAERAARRQWVQDFYGAAPTTSSTLFTEPGQASR
;
A
#
# COMPACT_ATOMS: atom_id res chain seq x y z
N MET A 1 -22.85 -45.97 17.22
CA MET A 1 -22.76 -44.57 16.77
C MET A 1 -21.40 -44.07 17.22
N THR A 2 -20.41 -44.16 16.34
CA THR A 2 -19.01 -43.87 16.67
C THR A 2 -18.65 -42.60 15.92
N SER A 3 -18.58 -41.49 16.65
CA SER A 3 -18.17 -40.21 16.10
C SER A 3 -16.68 -40.26 15.79
N THR A 4 -16.31 -40.16 14.52
CA THR A 4 -14.93 -39.92 14.10
C THR A 4 -14.59 -38.47 14.41
N GLU A 5 -13.77 -38.30 15.43
CA GLU A 5 -13.12 -37.06 15.81
C GLU A 5 -12.07 -36.74 14.72
N THR A 6 -12.39 -35.78 13.86
CA THR A 6 -11.44 -35.23 12.89
C THR A 6 -10.49 -34.31 13.63
N THR A 7 -9.35 -34.85 14.06
CA THR A 7 -8.22 -34.07 14.56
C THR A 7 -7.71 -33.17 13.43
N GLN A 8 -7.96 -31.86 13.51
CA GLN A 8 -7.27 -30.89 12.67
C GLN A 8 -5.76 -30.94 13.02
N PRO A 9 -4.86 -30.92 12.03
CA PRO A 9 -3.44 -30.84 12.31
C PRO A 9 -3.14 -29.53 13.06
N GLU A 10 -2.43 -29.65 14.18
CA GLU A 10 -1.95 -28.49 14.92
C GLU A 10 -1.05 -27.64 14.01
N PRO A 11 -1.12 -26.30 14.08
CA PRO A 11 -0.21 -25.44 13.35
C PRO A 11 1.20 -25.77 13.81
N THR A 12 1.95 -26.42 12.93
CA THR A 12 3.37 -26.70 13.13
C THR A 12 4.03 -25.35 13.43
N THR A 13 4.73 -25.24 14.56
CA THR A 13 5.51 -24.07 14.94
C THR A 13 6.37 -23.66 13.74
N GLY A 14 5.89 -22.69 12.96
CA GLY A 14 6.31 -22.53 11.57
C GLY A 14 7.74 -22.02 11.50
N GLN A 15 8.58 -22.68 10.72
CA GLN A 15 9.85 -22.09 10.32
C GLN A 15 9.57 -21.10 9.18
N LEU A 16 10.06 -19.86 9.31
CA LEU A 16 9.99 -18.88 8.22
C LEU A 16 11.04 -19.22 7.16
N ASP A 17 10.63 -19.27 5.90
CA ASP A 17 11.55 -19.37 4.77
C ASP A 17 12.03 -17.96 4.42
N LEU A 18 13.23 -17.61 4.89
CA LEU A 18 13.81 -16.27 4.77
C LEU A 18 14.88 -16.23 3.65
N PRO A 19 15.03 -15.10 2.94
CA PRO A 19 14.32 -13.84 3.13
C PRO A 19 12.90 -13.83 2.55
N VAL A 20 11.99 -13.07 3.18
CA VAL A 20 10.63 -12.83 2.66
C VAL A 20 10.50 -11.40 2.17
N ARG A 21 10.14 -11.20 0.90
CA ARG A 21 9.81 -9.88 0.36
C ARG A 21 8.46 -9.42 0.92
N VAL A 22 8.40 -8.18 1.38
CA VAL A 22 7.16 -7.50 1.78
C VAL A 22 7.10 -6.10 1.19
N HIS A 23 5.88 -5.57 1.07
CA HIS A 23 5.64 -4.22 0.61
C HIS A 23 4.65 -3.47 1.49
N PHE A 24 4.78 -2.15 1.51
CA PHE A 24 4.12 -1.28 2.47
C PHE A 24 3.01 -0.47 1.81
N LEU A 25 1.81 -0.56 2.38
CA LEU A 25 0.60 0.19 2.01
C LEU A 25 0.30 1.35 2.98
N GLY A 26 1.07 1.45 4.06
CA GLY A 26 0.95 2.51 5.05
C GLY A 26 2.25 2.73 5.81
N PRO A 27 2.28 3.72 6.71
CA PRO A 27 3.48 4.05 7.46
C PRO A 27 3.81 2.96 8.48
N VAL A 28 5.03 2.44 8.41
CA VAL A 28 5.58 1.49 9.37
C VAL A 28 7.03 1.83 9.64
N MET A 29 7.42 1.81 10.92
CA MET A 29 8.82 1.95 11.31
C MET A 29 9.44 0.56 11.44
N LEU A 30 10.57 0.35 10.79
CA LEU A 30 11.40 -0.83 10.98
C LEU A 30 12.71 -0.46 11.66
N HIS A 31 13.08 -1.21 12.69
CA HIS A 31 14.42 -1.17 13.24
C HIS A 31 15.36 -1.94 12.31
N LEU A 32 16.46 -1.32 11.92
CA LEU A 32 17.50 -1.95 11.11
C LEU A 32 18.58 -2.48 12.04
N ALA A 33 19.15 -3.64 11.69
CA ALA A 33 20.33 -4.16 12.36
C ALA A 33 21.53 -3.24 12.06
N SER A 34 21.79 -2.28 12.94
CA SER A 34 22.92 -1.37 12.85
C SER A 34 23.81 -1.55 14.08
N GLY A 35 25.13 -1.51 13.88
CA GLY A 35 26.12 -1.46 14.97
C GLY A 35 26.10 -0.14 15.75
N SER A 36 25.20 0.78 15.43
CA SER A 36 24.96 2.04 16.15
C SER A 36 24.36 1.81 17.52
N VAL A 37 24.87 2.52 18.54
CA VAL A 37 24.36 2.51 19.92
C VAL A 37 22.92 3.05 20.00
N PHE A 38 22.48 3.85 19.03
CA PHE A 38 21.14 4.44 18.99
C PHE A 38 20.15 3.63 18.13
N GLY A 39 20.59 2.51 17.54
CA GLY A 39 19.84 1.81 16.51
C GLY A 39 19.75 2.64 15.22
N ASP A 40 19.46 1.98 14.11
CA ASP A 40 19.05 2.65 12.88
C ASP A 40 17.58 2.30 12.62
N THR A 41 16.81 3.24 12.11
CA THR A 41 15.38 3.05 11.86
C THR A 41 15.04 3.51 10.47
N ARG A 42 14.29 2.68 9.76
CA ARG A 42 13.75 2.99 8.44
C ARG A 42 12.26 3.26 8.53
N ALA A 43 11.88 4.49 8.21
CA ALA A 43 10.49 4.80 7.88
C ALA A 43 10.14 4.16 6.53
N CYS A 44 9.21 3.21 6.55
CA CYS A 44 8.65 2.58 5.37
C CYS A 44 7.26 3.17 5.13
N GLY A 45 6.96 3.54 3.89
CA GLY A 45 5.67 4.09 3.51
C GLY A 45 5.13 3.44 2.24
N TYR A 46 4.02 3.96 1.74
CA TYR A 46 3.37 3.47 0.52
C TYR A 46 4.37 3.27 -0.63
N GLY A 47 4.29 2.14 -1.34
CA GLY A 47 5.17 1.84 -2.47
C GLY A 47 6.57 1.35 -2.09
N THR A 48 6.90 1.27 -0.79
CA THR A 48 8.19 0.75 -0.31
C THR A 48 8.18 -0.77 -0.30
N GLU A 49 9.33 -1.38 -0.60
CA GLU A 49 9.57 -2.81 -0.49
C GLU A 49 10.81 -3.09 0.36
N VAL A 50 10.77 -4.19 1.11
CA VAL A 50 11.86 -4.65 1.96
C VAL A 50 11.96 -6.17 1.91
N ASP A 51 13.18 -6.68 1.83
CA ASP A 51 13.47 -8.08 2.12
C ASP A 51 13.62 -8.25 3.63
N VAL A 52 12.70 -9.03 4.22
CA VAL A 52 12.75 -9.36 5.64
C VAL A 52 13.73 -10.52 5.82
N THR A 53 14.87 -10.22 6.45
CA THR A 53 15.90 -11.20 6.83
C THR A 53 15.78 -11.57 8.31
N GLU A 54 16.53 -12.59 8.74
CA GLU A 54 16.58 -12.98 10.15
C GLU A 54 17.18 -11.86 11.03
N GLU A 55 18.17 -11.13 10.53
CA GLU A 55 18.76 -9.97 11.21
C GLU A 55 17.73 -8.85 11.39
N LEU A 56 16.91 -8.59 10.38
CA LEU A 56 15.85 -7.59 10.47
C LEU A 56 14.79 -8.01 11.50
N LEU A 57 14.39 -9.29 11.52
CA LEU A 57 13.47 -9.80 12.53
C LEU A 57 14.03 -9.60 13.94
N ARG A 58 15.29 -9.97 14.18
CA ARG A 58 15.96 -9.78 15.48
C ARG A 58 16.05 -8.32 15.88
N ALA A 59 16.31 -7.42 14.93
CA ALA A 59 16.34 -5.99 15.20
C ALA A 59 14.98 -5.42 15.62
N ASN A 60 13.88 -6.09 15.25
CA ASN A 60 12.50 -5.70 15.57
C ASN A 60 11.88 -6.54 16.70
N ASP A 61 12.67 -7.36 17.41
CA ASP A 61 12.23 -8.03 18.62
C ASP A 61 12.17 -7.02 19.78
N ASP A 62 11.08 -7.09 20.56
CA ASP A 62 10.93 -6.30 21.78
C ASP A 62 11.81 -6.86 22.92
N ARG A 63 11.72 -6.25 24.10
CA ARG A 63 12.46 -6.68 25.31
C ARG A 63 12.16 -8.12 25.76
N ASN A 64 11.08 -8.72 25.28
CA ASN A 64 10.66 -10.09 25.58
C ASN A 64 10.98 -11.05 24.42
N GLY A 65 11.69 -10.60 23.39
CA GLY A 65 11.96 -11.39 22.19
C GLY A 65 10.75 -11.56 21.27
N GLN A 66 9.75 -10.68 21.37
CA GLN A 66 8.55 -10.71 20.54
C GLN A 66 8.61 -9.62 19.46
N SER A 67 8.35 -9.98 18.21
CA SER A 67 8.24 -9.02 17.12
C SER A 67 6.88 -9.13 16.45
N TRP A 68 6.18 -7.99 16.29
CA TRP A 68 4.93 -7.96 15.53
C TRP A 68 5.13 -8.48 14.10
N LEU A 69 6.29 -8.22 13.51
CA LEU A 69 6.67 -8.63 12.15
C LEU A 69 6.83 -10.14 12.09
N ARG A 70 7.54 -10.74 13.05
CA ARG A 70 7.69 -12.20 13.16
C ARG A 70 6.34 -12.87 13.41
N THR A 71 5.54 -12.37 14.35
CA THR A 71 4.21 -12.91 14.67
C THR A 71 3.29 -12.87 13.46
N TRP A 72 3.27 -11.76 12.72
CA TRP A 72 2.48 -11.66 11.49
C TRP A 72 2.97 -12.62 10.40
N LEU A 73 4.28 -12.71 10.15
CA LEU A 73 4.84 -13.63 9.16
C LEU A 73 4.57 -15.10 9.50
N LEU A 74 4.55 -15.46 10.79
CA LEU A 74 4.23 -16.81 11.24
C LEU A 74 2.73 -17.12 11.19
N SER A 75 1.86 -16.12 11.27
CA SER A 75 0.40 -16.32 11.25
C SER A 75 -0.14 -16.88 9.93
N GLY A 76 0.66 -16.88 8.86
CA GLY A 76 0.22 -17.24 7.52
C GLY A 76 -0.66 -16.19 6.83
N ASN A 77 -0.99 -15.09 7.50
CA ASN A 77 -1.77 -14.00 6.91
C ASN A 77 -0.94 -13.23 5.87
N ASP A 78 -1.55 -12.95 4.71
CA ASP A 78 -0.92 -12.18 3.62
C ASP A 78 -0.79 -10.70 3.93
N THR A 79 -1.64 -10.18 4.82
CA THR A 79 -1.74 -8.76 5.13
C THR A 79 -1.61 -8.52 6.63
N HIS A 80 -0.87 -7.48 7.01
CA HIS A 80 -0.86 -6.91 8.35
C HIS A 80 -1.69 -5.62 8.35
N SER A 81 -2.61 -5.50 9.31
CA SER A 81 -3.49 -4.34 9.43
C SER A 81 -3.46 -3.78 10.85
N SER A 82 -3.60 -2.47 10.97
CA SER A 82 -3.75 -1.76 12.25
C SER A 82 -4.85 -0.71 12.11
N GLY A 83 -5.72 -0.58 13.12
CA GLY A 83 -6.84 0.36 13.08
C GLY A 83 -7.81 0.16 11.91
N GLY A 84 -7.92 -1.07 11.39
CA GLY A 84 -8.75 -1.39 10.23
C GLY A 84 -8.12 -1.03 8.86
N GLN A 85 -6.89 -0.53 8.84
CA GLN A 85 -6.16 -0.20 7.62
C GLN A 85 -5.07 -1.23 7.35
N GLU A 86 -4.96 -1.69 6.10
CA GLU A 86 -3.86 -2.54 5.65
C GLU A 86 -2.57 -1.72 5.58
N LEU A 87 -1.51 -2.20 6.23
CA LEU A 87 -0.22 -1.48 6.31
C LEU A 87 0.90 -2.19 5.56
N VAL A 88 0.90 -3.52 5.56
CA VAL A 88 1.97 -4.34 4.96
C VAL A 88 1.35 -5.56 4.31
N ARG A 89 1.86 -5.96 3.15
CA ARG A 89 1.52 -7.23 2.50
C ARG A 89 2.77 -8.01 2.11
N ARG A 90 2.62 -9.33 2.05
CA ARG A 90 3.68 -10.22 1.55
C ARG A 90 3.83 -10.08 0.03
N GLY A 91 5.03 -10.40 -0.43
CA GLY A 91 5.39 -10.38 -1.85
C GLY A 91 5.83 -9.00 -2.36
N PRO A 92 6.26 -8.95 -3.62
CA PRO A 92 6.68 -7.71 -4.26
C PRO A 92 5.50 -6.74 -4.44
N TRP A 93 5.83 -5.47 -4.63
CA TRP A 93 4.87 -4.48 -5.10
C TRP A 93 4.32 -4.91 -6.47
N PRO A 94 3.00 -4.84 -6.71
CA PRO A 94 2.45 -5.21 -8.01
C PRO A 94 3.03 -4.36 -9.14
N GLU A 95 3.48 -4.97 -10.22
CA GLU A 95 4.18 -4.28 -11.32
C GLU A 95 3.32 -3.19 -11.98
N ASP A 96 2.01 -3.46 -12.11
CA ASP A 96 1.05 -2.55 -12.73
C ASP A 96 0.43 -1.54 -11.75
N ALA A 97 0.88 -1.50 -10.49
CA ALA A 97 0.34 -0.58 -9.48
C ALA A 97 1.23 0.64 -9.29
N SER A 98 0.61 1.83 -9.21
CA SER A 98 1.31 3.06 -8.84
C SER A 98 1.98 2.93 -7.49
N ARG A 99 3.26 3.31 -7.38
CA ARG A 99 3.95 3.45 -6.09
C ARG A 99 3.65 4.78 -5.39
N LEU A 100 2.90 5.67 -6.04
CA LEU A 100 2.45 6.92 -5.43
C LEU A 100 1.18 6.64 -4.64
N GLN A 101 1.11 7.18 -3.42
CA GLN A 101 -0.06 7.00 -2.58
C GLN A 101 -1.27 7.71 -3.21
N PRO A 102 -2.40 7.00 -3.44
CA PRO A 102 -3.61 7.63 -3.96
C PRO A 102 -4.04 8.84 -3.14
N GLY A 103 -4.25 9.98 -3.81
CA GLY A 103 -4.60 11.25 -3.17
C GLY A 103 -3.43 12.02 -2.55
N SER A 104 -2.19 11.55 -2.68
CA SER A 104 -1.02 12.37 -2.35
C SER A 104 -0.80 13.46 -3.42
N PHE A 105 -0.09 14.53 -3.06
CA PHE A 105 0.22 15.60 -4.00
C PHE A 105 1.01 15.09 -5.22
N GLU A 106 1.96 14.18 -5.01
CA GLU A 106 2.74 13.57 -6.08
C GLU A 106 1.87 12.73 -7.00
N TRP A 107 0.91 12.00 -6.42
CA TRP A 107 -0.05 11.21 -7.18
C TRP A 107 -0.97 12.11 -8.03
N GLU A 108 -1.46 13.21 -7.45
CA GLU A 108 -2.30 14.18 -8.16
C GLU A 108 -1.54 14.88 -9.29
N ASP A 109 -0.29 15.30 -9.04
CA ASP A 109 0.55 15.92 -10.06
C ASP A 109 0.88 14.94 -11.20
N ALA A 110 1.17 13.68 -10.88
CA ALA A 110 1.39 12.63 -11.88
C ALA A 110 0.14 12.40 -12.74
N ARG A 111 -1.03 12.28 -12.10
CA ARG A 111 -2.31 12.15 -12.78
C ARG A 111 -2.57 13.34 -13.70
N ASP A 112 -2.40 14.56 -13.21
CA ASP A 112 -2.66 15.79 -13.99
C ASP A 112 -1.72 15.92 -15.18
N ARG A 113 -0.46 15.51 -15.03
CA ARG A 113 0.51 15.45 -16.12
C ARG A 113 0.06 14.49 -17.22
N ASP A 114 -0.42 13.30 -16.84
CA ASP A 114 -0.89 12.30 -17.79
C ASP A 114 -2.19 12.68 -18.46
N VAL A 115 -3.11 13.33 -17.73
CA VAL A 115 -4.30 13.94 -18.33
C VAL A 115 -3.89 14.97 -19.37
N LYS A 116 -3.00 15.91 -19.05
CA LYS A 116 -2.51 16.93 -19.99
C LYS A 116 -1.86 16.31 -21.22
N ALA A 117 -1.02 15.29 -21.03
CA ALA A 117 -0.38 14.57 -22.13
C ALA A 117 -1.43 13.90 -23.04
N ALA A 118 -2.45 13.27 -22.47
CA ALA A 118 -3.54 12.67 -23.25
C ALA A 118 -4.24 13.72 -24.12
N HIS A 119 -4.50 14.92 -23.58
CA HIS A 119 -5.13 16.02 -24.32
C HIS A 119 -4.31 16.57 -25.49
N GLN A 120 -2.99 16.37 -25.48
CA GLN A 120 -2.08 16.83 -26.52
C GLN A 120 -1.94 15.84 -27.69
N ILE A 121 -2.49 14.62 -27.58
CA ILE A 121 -2.47 13.63 -28.66
C ILE A 121 -3.42 14.07 -29.77
N ASP A 122 -2.95 14.17 -31.01
CA ASP A 122 -3.75 14.63 -32.15
C ASP A 122 -4.80 13.62 -32.61
N ASP A 123 -4.43 12.33 -32.68
CA ASP A 123 -5.32 11.25 -33.10
C ASP A 123 -6.45 11.04 -32.08
N PRO A 124 -7.74 11.15 -32.48
CA PRO A 124 -8.86 10.94 -31.57
C PRO A 124 -8.91 9.54 -30.94
N ALA A 125 -8.52 8.50 -31.67
CA ALA A 125 -8.58 7.13 -31.16
C ALA A 125 -7.50 6.90 -30.09
N GLU A 126 -6.27 7.30 -30.36
CA GLU A 126 -5.17 7.24 -29.40
C GLU A 126 -5.43 8.13 -28.17
N ARG A 127 -5.99 9.34 -28.36
CA ARG A 127 -6.41 10.22 -27.26
C ARG A 127 -7.44 9.54 -26.35
N ALA A 128 -8.44 8.87 -26.94
CA ALA A 128 -9.46 8.17 -26.18
C ALA A 128 -8.87 6.99 -25.39
N ALA A 129 -8.00 6.19 -26.02
CA ALA A 129 -7.31 5.09 -25.36
C ALA A 129 -6.42 5.58 -24.20
N ARG A 130 -5.65 6.66 -24.40
CA ARG A 130 -4.82 7.23 -23.34
C ARG A 130 -5.66 7.75 -22.17
N ARG A 131 -6.78 8.41 -22.44
CA ARG A 131 -7.71 8.86 -21.39
C ARG A 131 -8.32 7.70 -20.61
N GLN A 132 -8.71 6.63 -21.29
CA GLN A 132 -9.22 5.43 -20.64
C GLN A 132 -8.15 4.82 -19.73
N TRP A 133 -6.90 4.71 -20.21
CA TRP A 133 -5.79 4.24 -19.38
C TRP A 133 -5.58 5.10 -18.14
N VAL A 134 -5.64 6.44 -18.26
CA VAL A 134 -5.52 7.34 -17.10
C VAL A 134 -6.64 7.06 -16.09
N GLN A 135 -7.86 6.87 -16.56
CA GLN A 135 -9.00 6.53 -15.71
C GLN A 135 -8.86 5.15 -15.05
N ASP A 136 -8.33 4.15 -15.76
CA ASP A 136 -8.15 2.81 -15.22
C ASP A 136 -7.03 2.76 -14.17
N PHE A 137 -5.94 3.50 -14.41
CA PHE A 137 -4.77 3.52 -13.53
C PHE A 137 -4.93 4.43 -12.31
N TYR A 138 -5.48 5.64 -12.50
CA TYR A 138 -5.66 6.63 -11.44
C TYR A 138 -7.09 6.66 -10.87
N GLY A 139 -8.03 5.93 -11.46
CA GLY A 139 -9.45 6.01 -11.08
C GLY A 139 -10.19 7.17 -11.73
N ALA A 140 -11.49 7.23 -11.44
CA ALA A 140 -12.39 8.22 -12.01
C ALA A 140 -11.98 9.65 -11.64
N ALA A 141 -12.18 10.60 -12.58
CA ALA A 141 -12.01 12.00 -12.26
C ALA A 141 -12.97 12.41 -11.13
N PRO A 142 -12.51 13.18 -10.13
CA PRO A 142 -13.40 13.71 -9.12
C PRO A 142 -14.50 14.53 -9.80
N THR A 143 -15.75 14.30 -9.42
CA THR A 143 -16.89 15.04 -9.97
C THR A 143 -16.81 16.48 -9.49
N THR A 144 -16.33 17.39 -10.33
CA THR A 144 -16.35 18.84 -10.08
C THR A 144 -17.77 19.38 -10.26
N SER A 145 -18.65 19.10 -9.31
CA SER A 145 -19.94 19.80 -9.23
C SER A 145 -19.77 21.09 -8.47
N SER A 146 -19.49 22.20 -9.17
CA SER A 146 -19.63 23.55 -8.62
C SER A 146 -21.03 24.05 -8.92
N THR A 147 -21.97 23.92 -7.99
CA THR A 147 -23.24 24.63 -8.09
C THR A 147 -22.95 26.10 -7.80
N LEU A 148 -22.84 26.91 -8.86
CA LEU A 148 -22.83 28.36 -8.71
C LEU A 148 -24.18 28.77 -8.14
N PHE A 149 -24.21 29.12 -6.85
CA PHE A 149 -25.38 29.73 -6.23
C PHE A 149 -25.67 31.03 -6.97
N THR A 150 -26.73 31.01 -7.79
CA THR A 150 -27.24 32.23 -8.41
C THR A 150 -28.16 32.89 -7.39
N GLU A 151 -27.77 34.03 -6.82
CA GLU A 151 -28.62 34.79 -5.93
C GLU A 151 -29.92 35.21 -6.65
N PRO A 152 -31.11 34.86 -6.12
CA PRO A 152 -32.36 35.35 -6.68
C PRO A 152 -32.54 36.82 -6.27
N GLY A 153 -32.17 37.76 -7.15
CA GLY A 153 -32.42 39.18 -6.86
C GLY A 153 -31.86 40.26 -7.76
N GLN A 154 -30.91 40.00 -8.67
CA GLN A 154 -30.46 41.02 -9.62
C GLN A 154 -31.43 41.17 -10.80
N ALA A 155 -32.63 41.69 -10.52
CA ALA A 155 -33.42 42.38 -11.52
C ALA A 155 -32.85 43.80 -11.67
N SER A 156 -32.29 44.09 -12.84
CA SER A 156 -31.80 45.40 -13.23
C SER A 156 -32.85 46.49 -13.00
N ARG A 157 -32.43 47.59 -12.37
CA ARG A 157 -33.06 48.90 -12.46
C ARG A 157 -32.03 49.89 -12.98
#